data_AF-A0A2P7QKL7-F1
#
_entry.id   AF-A0A2P7QKL7-F1
#
_cell.length_a   1.000
_cell.length_b   1.000
_cell.length_c   1.000
_cell.angle_alpha   90.00
_cell.angle_beta   90.00
_cell.angle_gamma   90.00
#
_symmetry.space_group_name_H-M   'P 1'
#
loop_
_entity.id
_entity.type
_entity.pdbx_description
1 polymer ?
#
loop_
_entity_poly.entity_id
_entity_poly.type
_entity_poly.pdbx_seq_one_letter_code
_entity_poly.pdbx_strand_id
1 'polypeptide(L)'
;MSAQAPAQPNRKPDLGDAVEGVYQGDVISDARGSSQSDVTITVKRVGKNLVEVSSDYPRIPTVTIPLSQAMSSIVAARGNAVFLIDRAKDSKRLDLTIDDASLVVRRP
;
A
#
# COMPACT_ATOMS: atom_id res chain seq x y z
N MET A 1 -14.63 -2.90 31.01
CA MET A 1 -13.27 -3.14 30.49
C MET A 1 -12.98 -2.05 29.47
N SER A 2 -12.13 -1.08 29.82
CA SER A 2 -11.77 0.02 28.94
C SER A 2 -10.72 -0.47 27.95
N ALA A 3 -11.03 -0.50 26.66
CA ALA A 3 -10.07 -0.81 25.61
C ALA A 3 -9.01 0.31 25.57
N GLN A 4 -7.77 -0.02 25.87
CA GLN A 4 -6.63 0.90 25.70
C GLN A 4 -6.50 1.23 24.22
N ALA A 5 -6.61 2.50 23.88
CA ALA A 5 -6.23 2.99 22.55
C ALA A 5 -4.75 2.64 22.30
N PRO A 6 -4.38 2.17 21.10
CA PRO A 6 -2.98 1.85 20.81
C PRO A 6 -2.13 3.09 21.07
N ALA A 7 -1.08 2.94 21.87
CA ALA A 7 -0.13 4.01 22.17
C ALA A 7 0.42 4.56 20.86
N GLN A 8 0.14 5.84 20.56
CA GLN A 8 0.75 6.51 19.43
C GLN A 8 2.27 6.51 19.65
N PRO A 9 3.05 5.99 18.68
CA PRO A 9 4.46 5.79 18.91
C PRO A 9 5.16 7.16 19.03
N ASN A 10 5.93 7.37 20.10
CA ASN A 10 6.69 8.59 20.41
C ASN A 10 7.90 8.80 19.47
N ARG A 11 7.74 8.48 18.19
CA ARG A 11 8.78 8.50 17.16
C ARG A 11 8.43 9.54 16.10
N LYS A 12 9.45 10.10 15.46
CA LYS A 12 9.25 10.98 14.29
C LYS A 12 8.48 10.21 13.20
N PRO A 13 7.36 10.76 12.69
CA PRO A 13 6.65 10.16 11.57
C PRO A 13 7.54 9.98 10.35
N ASP A 14 7.36 8.89 9.63
CA ASP A 14 8.07 8.50 8.43
C ASP A 14 7.11 8.14 7.28
N LEU A 15 7.64 7.69 6.14
CA LEU A 15 6.80 7.39 4.98
C LEU A 15 5.83 6.25 5.22
N GLY A 16 6.19 5.30 6.10
CA GLY A 16 5.29 4.22 6.49
C GLY A 16 4.07 4.75 7.22
N ASP A 17 4.22 5.74 8.10
CA ASP A 17 3.08 6.38 8.78
C ASP A 17 2.17 7.12 7.81
N ALA A 18 2.74 7.72 6.77
CA ALA A 18 1.97 8.43 5.76
C ALA A 18 1.08 7.48 4.94
N VAL A 19 1.58 6.26 4.66
CA VAL A 19 0.93 5.29 3.77
C VAL A 19 0.24 4.11 4.47
N GLU A 20 0.40 3.96 5.78
CA GLU A 20 -0.32 2.97 6.57
C GLU A 20 -1.84 3.17 6.52
N GLY A 21 -2.59 2.10 6.29
CA GLY A 21 -4.05 2.12 6.21
C GLY A 21 -4.63 1.03 5.32
N VAL A 22 -5.96 1.06 5.20
CA VAL A 22 -6.72 0.16 4.32
C VAL A 22 -7.12 0.93 3.07
N TYR A 23 -6.98 0.26 1.92
CA TYR A 23 -7.31 0.76 0.60
C TYR A 23 -8.28 -0.21 -0.08
N GLN A 24 -9.17 0.32 -0.91
CA GLN A 24 -10.12 -0.46 -1.69
C GLN A 24 -10.11 -0.01 -3.15
N GLY A 25 -10.32 -0.97 -4.07
CA GLY A 25 -10.43 -0.67 -5.48
C GLY A 25 -10.32 -1.93 -6.33
N ASP A 26 -9.71 -1.78 -7.50
CA ASP A 26 -9.79 -2.79 -8.54
C ASP A 26 -8.40 -3.30 -8.94
N VAL A 27 -8.32 -4.60 -9.24
CA VAL A 27 -7.27 -5.19 -10.07
C VAL A 27 -7.58 -4.85 -11.51
N ILE A 28 -6.82 -3.90 -12.06
CA ILE A 28 -6.98 -3.44 -13.44
C ILE A 28 -6.41 -4.44 -14.45
N SER A 29 -5.40 -5.24 -14.05
CA SER A 29 -4.78 -6.27 -14.88
C SER A 29 -4.09 -7.32 -14.01
N ASP A 30 -4.25 -8.61 -14.33
CA ASP A 30 -3.50 -9.74 -13.75
C ASP A 30 -3.01 -10.64 -14.88
N ALA A 31 -1.70 -10.85 -15.01
CA ALA A 31 -1.15 -11.72 -16.04
C ALA A 31 -1.62 -13.18 -15.94
N ARG A 32 -2.13 -13.60 -14.77
CA ARG A 32 -2.59 -14.97 -14.51
C ARG A 32 -4.10 -15.13 -14.63
N GLY A 33 -4.87 -14.08 -14.92
CA GLY A 33 -6.33 -14.19 -14.97
C GLY A 33 -7.09 -12.92 -15.30
N SER A 34 -8.38 -12.92 -14.92
CA SER A 34 -9.30 -11.81 -15.17
C SER A 34 -9.15 -10.72 -14.13
N SER A 35 -9.48 -9.49 -14.51
CA SER A 35 -9.66 -8.35 -13.59
C SER A 35 -10.65 -8.70 -12.47
N GLN A 36 -10.41 -8.15 -11.29
CA GLN A 36 -11.22 -8.35 -10.09
C GLN A 36 -11.54 -7.00 -9.46
N SER A 37 -12.79 -6.78 -9.09
CA SER A 37 -13.24 -5.59 -8.38
C SER A 37 -13.38 -5.83 -6.87
N ASP A 38 -13.47 -4.72 -6.13
CA ASP A 38 -13.68 -4.69 -4.67
C ASP A 38 -12.57 -5.40 -3.88
N VAL A 39 -11.32 -5.26 -4.33
CA VAL A 39 -10.14 -5.79 -3.65
C VAL A 39 -9.71 -4.84 -2.53
N THR A 40 -9.46 -5.42 -1.36
CA THR A 40 -8.95 -4.71 -0.18
C THR A 40 -7.46 -4.92 -0.03
N ILE A 41 -6.71 -3.81 -0.02
CA ILE A 41 -5.27 -3.79 0.29
C ILE A 41 -5.05 -3.21 1.67
N THR A 42 -4.33 -3.94 2.51
CA THR A 42 -3.87 -3.44 3.81
C THR A 42 -2.40 -3.10 3.72
N VAL A 43 -2.05 -1.86 4.03
CA VAL A 43 -0.67 -1.39 4.13
C VAL A 43 -0.36 -1.17 5.60
N LYS A 44 0.60 -1.90 6.15
CA LYS A 44 1.01 -1.84 7.55
C LYS A 44 2.46 -1.43 7.66
N ARG A 45 2.78 -0.49 8.54
CA ARG A 45 4.18 -0.12 8.78
C ARG A 45 4.89 -1.21 9.60
N VAL A 46 5.98 -1.75 9.07
CA VAL A 46 6.79 -2.78 9.75
C VAL A 46 8.22 -2.33 10.06
N GLY A 47 8.63 -1.16 9.57
CA GLY A 47 9.94 -0.56 9.87
C GLY A 47 10.05 0.87 9.38
N LYS A 48 11.23 1.47 9.50
CA LYS A 48 11.46 2.85 9.05
C LYS A 48 11.35 2.91 7.52
N ASN A 49 10.36 3.66 7.02
CA ASN A 49 10.03 3.71 5.59
C ASN A 49 9.83 2.31 4.98
N LEU A 50 9.29 1.36 5.76
CA LEU A 50 9.13 -0.03 5.34
C LEU A 50 7.71 -0.48 5.68
N VAL A 51 7.00 -0.97 4.67
CA VAL A 51 5.62 -1.42 4.82
C VAL A 51 5.44 -2.86 4.38
N GLU A 52 4.58 -3.58 5.07
CA GLU A 52 4.01 -4.84 4.63
C GLU A 52 2.70 -4.53 3.92
N VAL A 53 2.53 -5.07 2.72
CA VAL A 53 1.33 -4.94 1.91
C VAL A 53 0.70 -6.31 1.79
N SER A 54 -0.54 -6.45 2.23
CA SER A 54 -1.36 -7.66 2.10
C SER A 54 -2.67 -7.36 1.38
N SER A 55 -3.27 -8.40 0.81
CA SER A 55 -4.48 -8.32 -0.01
C SER A 55 -5.46 -9.41 0.41
N ASP A 56 -6.76 -9.14 0.29
CA ASP A 56 -7.80 -10.17 0.34
C ASP A 56 -7.92 -10.97 -0.97
N TYR A 57 -7.28 -10.51 -2.06
CA TYR A 57 -7.20 -11.22 -3.31
C TYR A 57 -6.10 -12.31 -3.26
N PRO A 58 -6.44 -13.62 -3.27
CA PRO A 58 -5.50 -14.69 -2.92
C PRO A 58 -4.27 -14.82 -3.81
N ARG A 59 -4.30 -14.22 -5.01
CA ARG A 59 -3.20 -14.26 -5.97
C ARG A 59 -2.11 -13.23 -5.68
N ILE A 60 -2.42 -12.20 -4.90
CA ILE A 60 -1.46 -11.17 -4.53
C ILE A 60 -0.78 -11.63 -3.24
N PRO A 61 0.52 -11.98 -3.28
CA PRO A 61 1.24 -12.36 -2.07
C PRO A 61 1.39 -11.16 -1.13
N THR A 62 1.56 -11.46 0.16
CA THR A 62 1.99 -10.45 1.12
C THR A 62 3.46 -10.14 0.88
N VAL A 63 3.81 -8.85 0.73
CA VAL A 63 5.17 -8.42 0.42
C VAL A 63 5.61 -7.28 1.32
N THR A 64 6.91 -7.19 1.59
CA THR A 64 7.50 -6.06 2.30
C THR A 64 8.19 -5.12 1.31
N ILE A 65 7.82 -3.83 1.33
CA ILE A 65 8.24 -2.82 0.35
C ILE A 65 8.95 -1.66 1.07
N PRO A 66 10.23 -1.38 0.73
CA PRO A 66 10.92 -0.18 1.21
C PRO A 66 10.45 1.04 0.40
N LEU A 67 10.05 2.09 1.09
CA LEU A 67 9.52 3.33 0.53
C LEU A 67 10.62 4.39 0.38
N SER A 68 10.56 5.11 -0.73
CA SER A 68 11.34 6.31 -1.00
C SER A 68 10.41 7.49 -1.27
N GLN A 69 10.89 8.71 -1.01
CA GLN A 69 10.21 9.92 -1.44
C GLN A 69 10.90 10.47 -2.68
N ALA A 70 10.12 10.82 -3.70
CA ALA A 70 10.57 11.51 -4.90
C ALA A 70 9.67 12.73 -5.13
N MET A 71 10.19 13.93 -4.88
CA MET A 71 9.41 15.17 -4.90
C MET A 71 8.16 15.07 -4.01
N SER A 72 6.96 15.21 -4.59
CA SER A 72 5.67 15.04 -3.92
C SER A 72 5.22 13.58 -3.81
N SER A 73 5.86 12.64 -4.49
CA SER A 73 5.42 11.26 -4.58
C SER A 73 6.12 10.35 -3.58
N ILE A 74 5.40 9.32 -3.12
CA ILE A 74 5.96 8.19 -2.38
C ILE A 74 6.06 7.04 -3.36
N VAL A 75 7.26 6.49 -3.52
CA VAL A 75 7.56 5.51 -4.56
C VAL A 75 8.36 4.34 -4.02
N ALA A 76 8.10 3.17 -4.57
CA ALA A 76 9.02 2.03 -4.55
C ALA A 76 8.91 1.31 -5.89
N ALA A 77 10.06 0.91 -6.44
CA ALA A 77 10.12 0.04 -7.61
C ALA A 77 11.26 -0.95 -7.37
N ARG A 78 10.91 -2.17 -6.98
CA ARG A 78 11.91 -3.22 -6.72
C ARG A 78 11.35 -4.59 -7.04
N GLY A 79 12.07 -5.34 -7.87
CA GLY A 79 11.66 -6.68 -8.28
C GLY A 79 10.30 -6.63 -8.99
N ASN A 80 9.36 -7.44 -8.51
CA ASN A 80 7.99 -7.54 -9.02
C ASN A 80 7.00 -6.62 -8.27
N ALA A 81 7.48 -5.61 -7.54
CA ALA A 81 6.64 -4.68 -6.79
C ALA A 81 6.84 -3.22 -7.21
N VAL A 82 5.74 -2.54 -7.52
CA VAL A 82 5.65 -1.09 -7.72
C VAL A 82 4.65 -0.52 -6.72
N PHE A 83 5.04 0.53 -6.00
CA PHE A 83 4.19 1.26 -5.07
C PHE A 83 4.26 2.74 -5.42
N LEU A 84 3.13 3.38 -5.73
CA LEU A 84 3.09 4.80 -6.08
C LEU A 84 1.90 5.50 -5.43
N ILE A 85 2.20 6.57 -4.69
CA ILE A 85 1.22 7.58 -4.28
C ILE A 85 1.75 8.94 -4.75
N ASP A 86 1.07 9.56 -5.72
CA ASP A 86 1.33 10.94 -6.12
C ASP A 86 0.49 11.89 -5.27
N ARG A 87 1.09 12.41 -4.20
CA ARG A 87 0.38 13.27 -3.23
C ARG A 87 -0.05 14.61 -3.81
N ALA A 88 0.52 15.04 -4.93
CA ALA A 88 0.13 16.29 -5.58
C ALA A 88 -1.13 16.10 -6.44
N LYS A 89 -1.35 14.90 -6.99
CA LYS A 89 -2.54 14.58 -7.79
C LYS A 89 -3.69 14.03 -6.95
N ASP A 90 -3.41 12.99 -6.17
CA ASP A 90 -4.38 12.33 -5.29
C ASP A 90 -3.64 11.59 -4.18
N SER A 91 -3.57 12.22 -2.99
CA SER A 91 -2.90 11.65 -1.82
C SER A 91 -3.56 10.38 -1.27
N LYS A 92 -4.79 10.04 -1.69
CA LYS A 92 -5.51 8.85 -1.26
C LYS A 92 -5.38 7.68 -2.23
N ARG A 93 -4.96 7.93 -3.47
CA ARG A 93 -4.79 6.91 -4.51
C ARG A 93 -3.43 6.23 -4.41
N LEU A 94 -3.45 4.91 -4.44
CA LEU A 94 -2.31 4.04 -4.54
C LEU A 94 -2.42 3.25 -5.85
N ASP A 95 -1.44 3.47 -6.73
CA ASP A 95 -1.17 2.60 -7.87
C ASP A 95 -0.15 1.55 -7.43
N LEU A 96 -0.55 0.28 -7.46
CA LEU A 96 0.19 -0.85 -6.91
C LEU A 96 0.35 -1.92 -7.96
N THR A 97 1.56 -2.45 -8.12
CA THR A 97 1.80 -3.69 -8.86
C THR A 97 2.50 -4.67 -7.95
N ILE A 98 2.00 -5.90 -7.84
CA ILE A 98 2.65 -6.99 -7.12
C ILE A 98 2.47 -8.26 -7.95
N ASP A 99 3.57 -8.93 -8.28
CA ASP A 99 3.56 -10.26 -8.91
C ASP A 99 2.70 -10.29 -10.19
N ASP A 100 2.97 -9.32 -11.08
CA ASP A 100 2.30 -9.08 -12.36
C ASP A 100 0.79 -8.74 -12.30
N ALA A 101 0.26 -8.51 -11.10
CA ALA A 101 -1.07 -7.94 -10.89
C ALA A 101 -0.95 -6.44 -10.60
N SER A 102 -1.60 -5.62 -11.42
CA SER A 102 -1.69 -4.16 -11.25
C SER A 102 -3.06 -3.76 -10.72
N LEU A 103 -3.05 -2.86 -9.75
CA LEU A 103 -4.21 -2.42 -9.00
C LEU A 103 -4.23 -0.90 -8.89
N VAL A 104 -5.44 -0.36 -8.85
CA VAL A 104 -5.69 1.02 -8.46
C VAL A 104 -6.64 1.01 -7.28
N VAL A 105 -6.13 1.39 -6.12
CA VAL A 105 -6.88 1.37 -4.86
C VAL A 105 -6.83 2.72 -4.17
N ARG A 106 -7.84 3.04 -3.37
CA ARG A 106 -7.95 4.32 -2.66
C ARG A 106 -8.29 4.11 -1.20
N ARG A 107 -7.82 5.02 -0.35
CA ARG A 107 -8.35 5.13 1.01
C ARG A 107 -9.76 5.71 1.00
N PRO A 108 -10.65 5.25 1.90
CA PRO A 108 -11.94 5.91 2.14
C PRO A 108 -11.78 7.37 2.61
#